data_AF-A0A924YLW7-F1
#
_entry.id   AF-A0A924YLW7-F1
#
_cell.length_a   1.000
_cell.length_b   1.000
_cell.length_c   1.000
_cell.angle_alpha   90.00
_cell.angle_beta   90.00
_cell.angle_gamma   90.00
#
_symmetry.space_group_name_H-M   'P 1'
#
loop_
_entity.id
_entity.type
_entity.pdbx_description
1 polymer ?
#
loop_
_entity_poly.entity_id
_entity_poly.type
_entity_poly.pdbx_seq_one_letter_code
_entity_poly.pdbx_strand_id
1 'polypeptide(L)' 'APEQLERLRKRGLGAKRSLALREFALGIESLERFVRREPLRRVHECAFGVLALESEPVDPRL' A
#
# COMPACT_ATOMS: atom_id res chain seq x y z
N ALA A 1 -6.95 -15.34 -28.25
CA ALA A 1 -8.42 -15.26 -28.08
C ALA A 1 -8.80 -13.85 -27.59
N PRO A 2 -9.41 -13.01 -28.43
CA PRO A 2 -9.80 -11.62 -28.10
C PRO A 2 -10.68 -11.50 -26.84
N GLU A 3 -11.53 -12.49 -26.62
CA GLU A 3 -12.46 -12.59 -25.48
C GLU A 3 -11.75 -12.58 -24.11
N GLN A 4 -10.53 -13.15 -24.05
CA GLN A 4 -9.75 -13.16 -22.81
C GLN A 4 -9.26 -11.76 -22.45
N LEU A 5 -8.88 -10.95 -23.43
CA LEU A 5 -8.42 -9.58 -23.22
C LEU A 5 -9.56 -8.67 -22.76
N GLU A 6 -10.76 -8.82 -23.31
CA GLU A 6 -11.94 -8.08 -22.85
C GLU A 6 -12.28 -8.37 -21.38
N ARG A 7 -12.17 -9.63 -20.95
CA ARG A 7 -12.38 -10.02 -19.56
C ARG A 7 -11.34 -9.40 -18.63
N LEU A 8 -10.07 -9.34 -19.03
CA LEU A 8 -9.00 -8.77 -18.21
C LEU A 8 -9.07 -7.24 -18.08
N ARG A 9 -9.65 -6.54 -19.07
CA ARG A 9 -9.87 -5.08 -19.00
C ARG A 9 -10.85 -4.66 -17.88
N LYS A 10 -11.71 -5.57 -17.41
CA LYS A 10 -12.70 -5.30 -16.35
C LYS A 10 -12.17 -5.45 -14.92
N ARG A 11 -10.86 -5.56 -14.69
CA ARG A 11 -10.29 -5.69 -13.33
C ARG A 11 -10.54 -4.42 -12.51
N GLY A 12 -10.86 -4.61 -11.23
CA GLY A 12 -11.06 -3.52 -10.28
C GLY A 12 -9.72 -2.96 -9.78
N LEU A 13 -9.37 -1.73 -10.17
CA LEU A 13 -8.16 -1.04 -9.72
C LEU A 13 -8.33 -0.30 -8.38
N GLY A 14 -9.56 -0.13 -7.91
CA GLY A 14 -9.88 0.72 -6.76
C GLY A 14 -9.21 0.27 -5.46
N ALA A 15 -9.24 -1.03 -5.16
CA ALA A 15 -8.64 -1.59 -3.95
C ALA A 15 -7.12 -1.37 -3.92
N LYS A 16 -6.41 -1.71 -5.01
CA LYS A 16 -4.95 -1.53 -5.12
C LYS A 16 -4.55 -0.05 -5.00
N ARG A 17 -5.29 0.85 -5.65
CA ARG A 17 -5.05 2.30 -5.54
C ARG A 17 -5.24 2.83 -4.12
N SER A 18 -6.32 2.41 -3.45
CA SER A 18 -6.59 2.79 -2.05
C SER A 18 -5.51 2.26 -1.10
N LEU A 19 -5.04 1.03 -1.33
CA LEU A 19 -3.96 0.44 -0.55
C LEU A 19 -2.65 1.21 -0.74
N ALA A 20 -2.26 1.46 -2.00
CA ALA A 20 -1.04 2.20 -2.34
C ALA A 20 -1.02 3.62 -1.74
N LEU A 21 -2.15 4.33 -1.71
CA LEU A 21 -2.22 5.66 -1.10
C LEU A 21 -1.99 5.62 0.42
N ARG A 22 -2.54 4.61 1.10
CA ARG A 22 -2.37 4.44 2.56
C ARG A 22 -0.95 4.03 2.91
N GLU A 23 -0.36 3.09 2.15
CA GLU A 23 1.04 2.70 2.29
C GLU A 23 1.98 3.88 2.07
N PHE A 24 1.75 4.66 1.01
CA PHE A 24 2.55 5.85 0.71
C PHE A 24 2.50 6.87 1.86
N ALA A 25 1.30 7.18 2.37
CA ALA A 25 1.14 8.12 3.48
C ALA A 25 1.88 7.65 4.75
N LEU A 26 1.76 6.37 5.10
CA LEU A 26 2.48 5.78 6.24
C LEU A 26 4.00 5.78 6.03
N GLY A 27 4.46 5.53 4.81
CA GLY A 27 5.87 5.59 4.45
C GLY A 27 6.46 7.00 4.64
N ILE A 28 5.77 8.03 4.12
CA ILE A 28 6.19 9.43 4.30
C ILE A 28 6.20 9.82 5.77
N GLU A 29 5.15 9.50 6.53
CA GLU A 29 5.07 9.80 7.96
C GLU A 29 6.21 9.14 8.76
N SER A 30 6.54 7.87 8.44
CA SER A 30 7.67 7.17 9.08
C SER A 30 8.99 7.90 8.87
N LEU A 31 9.25 8.35 7.63
CA LEU A 31 10.45 9.12 7.29
C LEU A 31 10.47 10.48 7.99
N GLU A 32 9.34 11.19 8.03
CA GLU A 32 9.24 12.48 8.72
C GLU A 32 9.53 12.34 10.22
N ARG A 33 8.94 11.34 10.89
CA ARG A 33 9.20 11.06 12.31
C ARG A 33 10.65 10.70 12.58
N PHE A 34 11.27 9.93 11.67
CA PHE A 34 12.69 9.60 11.77
C PHE A 34 13.57 10.85 11.67
N VAL A 35 13.32 11.73 10.68
CA VAL A 35 14.07 12.99 10.51
C VAL A 35 13.89 13.93 11.71
N ARG A 36 12.69 13.96 12.30
CA ARG A 36 12.40 14.71 13.54
C ARG A 36 13.00 14.08 14.81
N ARG A 37 13.69 12.94 14.70
CA ARG A 37 14.29 12.20 15.82
C ARG A 37 13.26 11.78 16.88
N GLU A 38 12.05 11.44 16.46
CA GLU A 38 11.06 10.87 17.36
C GLU A 38 11.49 9.48 17.89
N PRO A 39 10.94 9.02 19.03
CA PRO A 39 11.24 7.70 19.56
C PRO A 39 10.98 6.60 18.52
N LEU A 40 11.86 5.60 18.43
CA LEU A 40 11.81 4.54 17.41
C LEU A 40 10.45 3.84 17.31
N ARG A 41 9.74 3.68 18.44
CA ARG A 41 8.38 3.11 18.46
C ARG A 41 7.40 3.86 17.55
N ARG A 42 7.53 5.19 17.44
CA ARG A 42 6.65 6.06 16.63
C ARG A 42 6.96 5.97 15.14
N VAL A 43 8.23 5.75 14.79
CA VAL A 43 8.66 5.46 13.41
C VAL A 43 8.16 4.07 13.01
N HIS A 44 8.40 3.06 13.85
CA HIS A 44 8.00 1.68 13.60
C HIS A 44 6.48 1.49 13.56
N GLU A 45 5.69 2.27 14.31
CA GLU A 45 4.23 2.27 14.21
C GLU A 45 3.77 2.44 12.74
N CYS A 46 4.36 3.40 12.01
CA CYS A 46 4.03 3.63 10.62
C CYS A 46 4.60 2.54 9.68
N ALA A 47 5.87 2.13 9.91
CA ALA A 47 6.51 1.09 9.09
C ALA A 47 5.81 -0.27 9.20
N PHE A 48 5.40 -0.68 10.40
CA PHE A 48 4.62 -1.90 10.61
C PHE A 48 3.18 -1.76 10.12
N GLY A 49 2.62 -0.55 10.09
CA GLY A 49 1.37 -0.27 9.41
C GLY A 49 1.42 -0.62 7.91
N VAL A 50 2.51 -0.28 7.21
CA VAL A 50 2.72 -0.68 5.81
C VAL A 50 2.77 -2.20 5.68
N LEU A 51 3.55 -2.88 6.53
CA LEU A 51 3.63 -4.35 6.53
C LEU A 51 2.27 -5.02 6.76
N ALA A 52 1.43 -4.44 7.62
CA ALA A 52 0.09 -4.93 7.87
C ALA A 52 -0.82 -4.76 6.63
N LEU A 53 -0.71 -3.63 5.92
CA LEU A 53 -1.47 -3.36 4.70
C LEU A 53 -1.10 -4.32 3.56
N GLU A 54 0.17 -4.69 3.43
CA GLU A 54 0.64 -5.68 2.43
C GLU A 54 0.04 -7.08 2.62
N SER A 55 -0.56 -7.38 3.78
CA SER A 55 -1.27 -8.64 4.02
C SER A 55 -2.71 -8.64 3.46
N GLU A 56 -3.24 -7.49 3.02
CA GLU A 56 -4.59 -7.38 2.46
C GLU A 56 -4.66 -8.03 1.07
N PRO A 57 -5.64 -8.92 0.80
CA PRO A 57 -5.73 -9.61 -0.47
C PRO A 57 -6.08 -8.63 -1.60
N VAL A 58 -5.20 -8.53 -2.58
CA VAL A 58 -5.42 -7.82 -3.85
C VAL A 58 -5.14 -8.75 -5.03
N ASP A 59 -5.65 -8.43 -6.22
CA ASP A 59 -5.30 -9.19 -7.43
C ASP A 59 -3.77 -9.15 -7.60
N PRO A 60 -3.06 -10.28 -7.56
CA PRO A 60 -1.59 -10.31 -7.60
C PRO A 60 -1.02 -9.88 -8.96
N ARG A 61 -1.89 -9.63 -9.95
CA ARG A 61 -1.53 -9.14 -11.28
C ARG A 61 -1.70 -7.62 -11.39
N LEU A 62 -1.95 -6.92 -10.28
CA LEU A 62 -2.11 -5.47 -10.16
C LEU A 62 -1.08 -4.84 -9.24
#